data_AF-A0A2V6SDP6-F1
#
_entry.id   AF-A0A2V6SDP6-F1
#
_cell.length_a   1.000
_cell.length_b   1.000
_cell.length_c   1.000
_cell.angle_alpha   90.00
_cell.angle_beta   90.00
_cell.angle_gamma   90.00
#
_symmetry.space_group_name_H-M   'P 1'
#
loop_
_entity.id
_entity.type
_entity.pdbx_description
1 polymer ?
#
loop_
_entity_poly.entity_id
_entity_poly.type
_entity_poly.pdbx_seq_one_letter_code
_entity_poly.pdbx_strand_id
1 'polypeptide(L)'
;MMSMNCFLMNSNAPIAAPPCREARAAARARRGPYSTRVRPAHQRADIGAAAAGIRTRRSRPPPELLHPERPIAWVSVRLAGARRTFPEQRCDGHRGRVRRRTGQGEVARGGPVPRVRGLVLTSWLMAAGILLLAAVLGPQPGRTQPLAPVPAAPVPASPLKVAAILPSPANDLSWTQALHAGLQQLEREGRIEYAFTESVEPAAAERVLRRFAERHPDLIIAHSGTYKDAVFTVASQFPELKFAWSSFGSRDTAPNVAAYDTPIWEASYLAGELAASVSKTGKLGFVGGLALPGCRAILNAFRSGAQRRRPELDAVAVYVGSFVDIAKAKALALSLADRGVDVMSTCGNGPARGTIEAARERKVWVIGYVYDMTSLAPDHVLGSLVWDGYRGMRQLIDDVARGTFLPAKYYAATSREAITTFQLNAAAMPALPLGAVQGLERSRQELREGTLRIPISFQ
;
A
#
# COMPACT_ATOMS: atom_id res chain seq x y z
N MET A 1 7.41 -48.05 40.17
CA MET A 1 8.50 -48.91 39.67
C MET A 1 8.82 -48.47 38.24
N MET A 2 10.09 -48.09 38.01
CA MET A 2 10.81 -47.78 36.74
C MET A 2 10.29 -46.60 35.88
N SER A 3 10.95 -45.42 35.88
CA SER A 3 12.21 -45.00 35.20
C SER A 3 12.00 -44.71 33.70
N MET A 4 11.96 -43.44 33.25
CA MET A 4 13.08 -42.57 32.82
C MET A 4 13.95 -43.17 31.69
N ASN A 5 13.86 -42.64 30.46
CA ASN A 5 14.98 -41.89 29.84
C ASN A 5 14.69 -41.32 28.45
N CYS A 6 15.15 -40.08 28.26
CA CYS A 6 15.42 -39.40 27.00
C CYS A 6 16.60 -40.05 26.25
N PHE A 7 16.62 -39.94 24.91
CA PHE A 7 17.87 -39.84 24.16
C PHE A 7 17.73 -38.90 22.95
N LEU A 8 18.58 -37.88 22.95
CA LEU A 8 18.89 -36.94 21.87
C LEU A 8 19.99 -37.54 20.99
N MET A 9 19.89 -37.42 19.67
CA MET A 9 20.99 -37.38 18.67
C MET A 9 20.40 -36.73 17.40
N ASN A 10 20.61 -35.45 17.10
CA ASN A 10 21.76 -34.81 16.44
C ASN A 10 22.33 -35.61 15.24
N SER A 11 22.13 -35.11 14.02
CA SER A 11 22.87 -35.50 12.81
C SER A 11 22.84 -34.36 11.78
N ASN A 12 23.81 -33.46 11.90
CA ASN A 12 24.29 -32.59 10.82
C ASN A 12 25.19 -33.41 9.89
N ALA A 13 24.85 -33.53 8.60
CA ALA A 13 25.81 -33.73 7.51
C ALA A 13 25.18 -33.35 6.14
N PRO A 14 25.97 -32.79 5.20
CA PRO A 14 25.48 -31.98 4.08
C PRO A 14 25.09 -32.78 2.82
N ILE A 15 24.13 -32.25 2.07
CA ILE A 15 23.73 -32.73 0.74
C ILE A 15 24.82 -32.36 -0.27
N ALA A 16 25.54 -33.37 -0.76
CA ALA A 16 26.53 -33.23 -1.82
C ALA A 16 25.87 -33.12 -3.20
N ALA A 17 26.32 -32.17 -4.02
CA ALA A 17 25.94 -31.99 -5.41
C ALA A 17 26.60 -33.05 -6.33
N PRO A 18 25.94 -33.51 -7.40
CA PRO A 18 26.56 -34.41 -8.37
C PRO A 18 27.48 -33.64 -9.36
N PRO A 19 28.58 -34.26 -9.84
CA PRO A 19 29.60 -33.60 -10.64
C PRO A 19 29.22 -33.41 -12.11
N CYS A 20 29.70 -32.29 -12.67
CA CYS A 20 29.70 -31.95 -14.09
C CYS A 20 30.43 -33.00 -14.95
N ARG A 21 29.67 -33.82 -15.68
CA ARG A 21 30.07 -34.42 -16.97
C ARG A 21 28.80 -34.90 -17.68
N GLU A 22 28.30 -34.09 -18.60
CA GLU A 22 27.54 -34.45 -19.83
C GLU A 22 26.81 -33.23 -20.42
N ALA A 23 27.54 -32.11 -20.55
CA ALA A 23 27.16 -31.06 -21.49
C ALA A 23 27.79 -31.38 -22.85
N ARG A 24 27.11 -32.18 -23.68
CA ARG A 24 27.20 -32.25 -25.17
C ARG A 24 26.54 -33.52 -25.73
N ALA A 25 25.22 -33.68 -25.60
CA ALA A 25 24.44 -34.61 -26.46
C ALA A 25 22.92 -34.43 -26.31
N ALA A 26 22.38 -33.21 -26.43
CA ALA A 26 20.92 -33.02 -26.57
C ALA A 26 20.58 -31.70 -27.28
N ALA A 27 21.28 -31.41 -28.37
CA ALA A 27 20.95 -30.33 -29.29
C ALA A 27 20.79 -30.93 -30.69
N ARG A 28 19.72 -31.71 -30.89
CA ARG A 28 19.12 -32.06 -32.19
C ARG A 28 17.88 -32.93 -31.94
N ALA A 29 16.87 -32.74 -32.78
CA ALA A 29 15.59 -33.46 -32.86
C ALA A 29 14.49 -33.05 -31.88
N ARG A 30 13.65 -32.10 -32.31
CA ARG A 30 12.22 -32.30 -32.60
C ARG A 30 11.57 -30.96 -32.97
N ARG A 31 11.57 -30.66 -34.29
CA ARG A 31 10.72 -29.65 -34.93
C ARG A 31 10.02 -30.32 -36.11
N GLY A 32 8.70 -30.10 -36.20
CA GLY A 32 7.85 -30.35 -37.36
C GLY A 32 6.42 -30.67 -36.94
N PRO A 33 5.38 -30.43 -37.78
CA PRO A 33 5.28 -29.37 -38.79
C PRO A 33 3.89 -28.71 -38.77
N TYR A 34 3.79 -27.37 -38.74
CA TYR A 34 2.65 -26.67 -39.35
C TYR A 34 3.14 -25.32 -39.86
N SER A 35 3.25 -25.22 -41.18
CA SER A 35 3.50 -23.99 -41.91
C SER A 35 2.17 -23.46 -42.45
N THR A 36 1.79 -22.25 -42.07
CA THR A 36 0.84 -21.45 -42.85
C THR A 36 1.52 -20.11 -43.16
N ARG A 37 1.87 -19.95 -44.44
CA ARG A 37 2.28 -18.67 -45.02
C ARG A 37 1.05 -17.79 -45.15
N VAL A 38 1.12 -16.57 -44.62
CA VAL A 38 0.25 -15.47 -45.04
C VAL A 38 1.17 -14.40 -45.64
N ARG A 39 1.03 -14.15 -46.94
CA ARG A 39 1.57 -12.96 -47.62
C ARG A 39 0.46 -11.91 -47.73
N PRO A 40 0.78 -10.61 -47.62
CA PRO A 40 -0.20 -9.55 -47.72
C PRO A 40 -0.50 -9.21 -49.19
N ALA A 41 -1.77 -9.03 -49.53
CA ALA A 41 -2.19 -8.47 -50.79
C ALA A 41 -2.59 -7.00 -50.58
N HIS A 42 -1.82 -6.10 -51.19
CA HIS A 42 -2.23 -4.75 -51.51
C HIS A 42 -3.20 -4.79 -52.70
N GLN A 43 -4.31 -4.07 -52.62
CA GLN A 43 -4.94 -3.49 -53.81
C GLN A 43 -5.76 -2.25 -53.41
N ARG A 44 -5.30 -1.10 -53.91
CA ARG A 44 -6.11 0.11 -54.13
C ARG A 44 -6.74 -0.03 -55.51
N ALA A 45 -8.01 0.36 -55.65
CA ALA A 45 -8.50 1.02 -56.86
C ALA A 45 -9.79 1.79 -56.53
N ASP A 46 -9.84 2.98 -57.09
CA ASP A 46 -10.77 4.07 -56.91
C ASP A 46 -11.96 4.02 -57.88
N ILE A 47 -13.09 4.59 -57.43
CA ILE A 47 -14.08 5.44 -58.15
C ILE A 47 -14.91 4.85 -59.31
N GLY A 48 -16.23 5.03 -59.20
CA GLY A 48 -17.16 5.05 -60.35
C GLY A 48 -18.64 5.10 -59.95
N ALA A 49 -19.25 6.29 -59.99
CA ALA A 49 -20.62 6.60 -59.58
C ALA A 49 -21.70 6.23 -60.62
N ALA A 50 -22.94 6.03 -60.17
CA ALA A 50 -24.17 6.39 -60.90
C ALA A 50 -25.37 6.48 -59.93
N ALA A 51 -26.20 7.51 -60.13
CA ALA A 51 -27.25 7.99 -59.24
C ALA A 51 -28.65 7.79 -59.81
N ALA A 52 -29.64 7.65 -58.93
CA ALA A 52 -31.06 8.08 -59.04
C ALA A 52 -31.75 7.68 -57.72
N GLY A 53 -32.48 8.47 -56.94
CA GLY A 53 -33.17 9.73 -57.15
C GLY A 53 -34.59 9.55 -56.63
N ILE A 54 -34.99 10.21 -55.53
CA ILE A 54 -36.33 10.76 -55.26
C ILE A 54 -36.30 11.67 -53.99
N ARG A 55 -36.91 12.84 -54.19
CA ARG A 55 -37.19 14.02 -53.34
C ARG A 55 -38.11 13.71 -52.14
N THR A 56 -38.35 14.51 -51.09
CA THR A 56 -37.88 15.78 -50.48
C THR A 56 -38.71 15.97 -49.19
N ARG A 57 -38.13 16.44 -48.09
CA ARG A 57 -38.68 17.56 -47.30
C ARG A 57 -37.62 18.16 -46.37
N ARG A 58 -37.57 19.50 -46.38
CA ARG A 58 -36.58 20.38 -45.76
C ARG A 58 -36.86 20.64 -44.27
N SER A 59 -35.80 20.69 -43.47
CA SER A 59 -35.61 21.69 -42.39
C SER A 59 -34.11 21.86 -42.09
N ARG A 60 -33.73 23.10 -41.77
CA ARG A 60 -32.42 23.80 -41.91
C ARG A 60 -31.23 23.28 -41.04
N PRO A 61 -29.97 23.48 -41.49
CA PRO A 61 -28.76 23.51 -40.65
C PRO A 61 -28.28 24.98 -40.37
N PRO A 62 -27.20 25.19 -39.56
CA PRO A 62 -27.04 26.29 -38.59
C PRO A 62 -26.28 27.53 -39.12
N PRO A 63 -26.09 28.61 -38.33
CA PRO A 63 -25.14 29.65 -38.67
C PRO A 63 -23.77 29.47 -37.99
N GLU A 64 -22.79 29.96 -38.74
CA GLU A 64 -21.35 29.78 -38.67
C GLU A 64 -20.64 31.03 -38.11
N LEU A 65 -19.40 30.79 -37.69
CA LEU A 65 -18.26 31.65 -37.31
C LEU A 65 -18.26 33.15 -37.64
N LEU A 66 -17.69 33.93 -36.71
CA LEU A 66 -16.94 35.15 -36.99
C LEU A 66 -15.59 35.13 -36.23
N HIS A 67 -14.50 35.07 -37.00
CA HIS A 67 -13.19 35.64 -36.64
C HIS A 67 -12.99 36.91 -37.49
N PRO A 68 -12.12 37.85 -37.07
CA PRO A 68 -10.82 37.94 -37.77
C PRO A 68 -9.60 38.34 -36.90
N GLU A 69 -8.43 37.83 -37.34
CA GLU A 69 -7.08 38.46 -37.47
C GLU A 69 -6.43 39.18 -36.25
N ARG A 70 -5.40 38.61 -35.57
CA ARG A 70 -3.90 38.75 -35.75
C ARG A 70 -3.27 40.05 -35.17
N PRO A 71 -1.95 40.15 -34.83
CA PRO A 71 -0.87 39.16 -34.73
C PRO A 71 -0.01 39.23 -33.43
N ILE A 72 1.00 38.36 -33.38
CA ILE A 72 2.07 38.18 -32.37
C ILE A 72 3.05 39.37 -32.34
N ALA A 73 3.51 39.79 -31.16
CA ALA A 73 4.76 40.54 -30.99
C ALA A 73 5.51 40.11 -29.72
N TRP A 74 6.69 39.53 -29.92
CA TRP A 74 7.75 39.44 -28.91
C TRP A 74 8.42 40.80 -28.81
N VAL A 75 8.49 41.38 -27.62
CA VAL A 75 9.37 42.53 -27.34
C VAL A 75 10.26 42.17 -26.17
N SER A 76 11.50 41.86 -26.51
CA SER A 76 12.66 41.97 -25.64
C SER A 76 13.00 43.45 -25.43
N VAL A 77 13.07 43.88 -24.17
CA VAL A 77 13.79 45.12 -23.80
C VAL A 77 14.99 44.75 -22.94
N ARG A 78 16.17 44.93 -23.54
CA ARG A 78 17.44 45.11 -22.82
C ARG A 78 17.66 46.60 -22.58
N LEU A 79 18.07 46.89 -21.34
CA LEU A 79 19.07 47.89 -20.89
C LEU A 79 18.90 49.36 -21.31
N ALA A 80 18.91 50.27 -20.32
CA ALA A 80 20.10 51.08 -20.03
C ALA A 80 19.94 51.98 -18.79
N GLY A 81 21.02 52.10 -18.03
CA GLY A 81 21.32 53.23 -17.14
C GLY A 81 20.83 53.04 -15.69
N ALA A 82 21.63 53.23 -14.64
CA ALA A 82 22.95 53.82 -14.57
C ALA A 82 23.63 53.51 -13.22
N ARG A 83 24.95 53.30 -13.31
CA ARG A 83 26.01 53.77 -12.39
C ARG A 83 26.08 53.21 -10.96
N ARG A 84 27.07 52.31 -10.85
CA ARG A 84 28.05 52.11 -9.76
C ARG A 84 28.19 53.28 -8.78
N THR A 85 28.24 52.96 -7.49
CA THR A 85 29.28 53.41 -6.55
C THR A 85 29.27 52.49 -5.31
N PHE A 86 30.46 51.99 -4.94
CA PHE A 86 30.77 51.52 -3.58
C PHE A 86 30.74 52.72 -2.62
N PRO A 87 30.57 52.48 -1.30
CA PRO A 87 31.68 52.89 -0.44
C PRO A 87 32.05 51.88 0.66
N GLU A 88 33.34 51.95 0.98
CA GLU A 88 34.01 51.47 2.18
C GLU A 88 33.54 52.19 3.47
N GLN A 89 33.73 51.47 4.59
CA GLN A 89 34.19 51.89 5.92
C GLN A 89 33.86 53.32 6.44
N ARG A 90 33.27 53.42 7.64
CA ARG A 90 33.97 53.68 8.93
C ARG A 90 33.01 53.98 10.11
N CYS A 91 33.59 53.83 11.29
CA CYS A 91 33.12 53.94 12.67
C CYS A 91 32.45 55.26 13.09
N ASP A 92 31.49 55.18 14.04
CA ASP A 92 31.53 55.72 15.41
C ASP A 92 30.16 55.40 16.10
N GLY A 93 30.01 55.20 17.41
CA GLY A 93 30.83 55.65 18.52
C GLY A 93 30.60 54.89 19.85
N HIS A 94 31.44 55.29 20.81
CA HIS A 94 31.64 54.79 22.16
C HIS A 94 30.42 54.74 23.09
N ARG A 95 30.36 53.73 23.98
CA ARG A 95 30.65 53.81 25.44
C ARG A 95 30.28 52.50 26.15
N GLY A 96 31.21 51.94 26.92
CA GLY A 96 30.93 50.84 27.85
C GLY A 96 32.19 50.20 28.42
N ARG A 97 32.59 50.62 29.62
CA ARG A 97 33.79 50.19 30.34
C ARG A 97 33.83 48.68 30.62
N VAL A 98 35.03 48.13 30.50
CA VAL A 98 35.48 46.81 30.97
C VAL A 98 36.01 46.93 32.41
N ARG A 99 35.66 45.99 33.31
CA ARG A 99 36.64 45.13 34.02
C ARG A 99 36.02 44.07 34.94
N ARG A 100 36.58 42.86 34.76
CA ARG A 100 36.58 41.61 35.55
C ARG A 100 36.37 41.75 37.07
N ARG A 101 35.74 40.73 37.65
CA ARG A 101 36.31 40.01 38.81
C ARG A 101 35.88 38.54 38.85
N THR A 102 36.88 37.71 39.11
CA THR A 102 36.86 36.26 39.39
C THR A 102 36.14 35.93 40.69
N GLY A 103 35.60 34.71 40.80
CA GLY A 103 35.16 34.15 42.07
C GLY A 103 34.78 32.67 41.95
N GLN A 104 35.67 31.80 42.41
CA GLN A 104 35.44 30.38 42.70
C GLN A 104 34.37 30.24 43.80
N GLY A 105 33.59 29.16 43.76
CA GLY A 105 32.69 28.78 44.84
C GLY A 105 32.81 27.28 45.11
N GLU A 106 33.28 26.94 46.31
CA GLU A 106 33.29 25.58 46.83
C GLU A 106 32.97 25.60 48.34
N VAL A 107 32.26 24.54 48.78
CA VAL A 107 32.21 23.93 50.13
C VAL A 107 31.20 24.41 51.22
N ALA A 108 30.36 23.42 51.59
CA ALA A 108 29.93 22.95 52.93
C ALA A 108 28.67 23.43 53.71
N ARG A 109 27.80 22.43 53.95
CA ARG A 109 27.28 21.87 55.23
C ARG A 109 26.58 22.78 56.29
N GLY A 110 25.28 22.51 56.49
CA GLY A 110 24.75 21.81 57.69
C GLY A 110 24.41 22.57 58.99
N GLY A 111 23.10 22.60 59.33
CA GLY A 111 22.52 22.62 60.69
C GLY A 111 21.85 23.94 61.15
N PRO A 112 21.03 23.98 62.23
CA PRO A 112 20.09 22.98 62.80
C PRO A 112 18.63 23.53 62.90
N VAL A 113 17.67 22.65 63.24
CA VAL A 113 16.23 22.99 63.45
C VAL A 113 15.91 23.09 64.95
N PRO A 114 15.19 24.11 65.45
CA PRO A 114 14.69 24.13 66.82
C PRO A 114 13.24 23.63 66.93
N ARG A 115 12.96 22.92 68.02
CA ARG A 115 11.64 22.43 68.46
C ARG A 115 10.90 23.51 69.25
N VAL A 116 9.58 23.62 69.06
CA VAL A 116 8.65 24.15 70.09
C VAL A 116 7.42 23.24 70.17
N ARG A 117 7.05 22.91 71.42
CA ARG A 117 5.90 22.09 71.84
C ARG A 117 4.67 22.97 72.11
N GLY A 118 3.46 22.40 71.99
CA GLY A 118 2.21 22.87 72.64
C GLY A 118 1.12 23.23 71.64
N LEU A 119 0.13 22.37 71.36
CA LEU A 119 -1.13 22.11 72.10
C LEU A 119 -2.29 23.00 71.62
N VAL A 120 -3.15 22.49 70.74
CA VAL A 120 -4.61 22.77 70.76
C VAL A 120 -5.38 21.53 70.31
N LEU A 121 -6.25 21.06 71.21
CA LEU A 121 -7.22 19.99 71.03
C LEU A 121 -8.26 20.30 69.93
N THR A 122 -8.71 19.27 69.22
CA THR A 122 -10.11 18.79 69.13
C THR A 122 -10.36 18.09 67.79
N SER A 123 -11.27 17.10 67.83
CA SER A 123 -11.88 16.42 66.67
C SER A 123 -11.23 15.12 66.20
N TRP A 124 -10.98 14.22 67.17
CA TRP A 124 -11.27 12.80 66.97
C TRP A 124 -12.80 12.64 66.88
N LEU A 125 -13.35 12.42 65.69
CA LEU A 125 -14.66 11.76 65.44
C LEU A 125 -15.04 11.66 63.94
N MET A 126 -14.15 12.01 63.00
CA MET A 126 -14.44 11.97 61.54
C MET A 126 -13.47 11.08 60.73
N ALA A 127 -12.71 10.18 61.36
CA ALA A 127 -11.74 9.33 60.66
C ALA A 127 -12.11 7.83 60.60
N ALA A 128 -13.12 7.37 61.36
CA ALA A 128 -13.51 5.96 61.37
C ALA A 128 -14.66 5.62 60.38
N GLY A 129 -15.41 6.61 59.89
CA GLY A 129 -16.53 6.39 58.97
C GLY A 129 -16.19 6.39 57.48
N ILE A 130 -15.01 6.89 57.08
CA ILE A 130 -14.62 7.04 55.67
C ILE A 130 -13.67 5.91 55.20
N LEU A 131 -13.12 5.12 56.12
CA LEU A 131 -12.27 3.96 55.80
C LEU A 131 -13.06 2.66 55.56
N LEU A 132 -14.39 2.67 55.71
CA LEU A 132 -15.27 1.52 55.42
C LEU A 132 -16.15 1.69 54.17
N LEU A 133 -16.10 2.84 53.50
CA LEU A 133 -16.78 3.07 52.21
C LEU A 133 -15.83 3.17 51.00
N ALA A 134 -14.51 3.13 51.24
CA ALA A 134 -13.47 3.12 50.19
C ALA A 134 -12.97 1.70 49.82
N ALA A 135 -13.60 0.65 50.36
CA ALA A 135 -13.26 -0.75 50.06
C ALA A 135 -14.21 -1.42 49.04
N VAL A 136 -15.19 -0.70 48.48
CA VAL A 136 -16.16 -1.24 47.51
C VAL A 136 -16.04 -0.61 46.10
N LEU A 137 -15.19 0.42 45.92
CA LEU A 137 -15.02 1.13 44.64
C LEU A 137 -13.53 1.31 44.25
N GLY A 138 -12.74 0.24 44.33
CA GLY A 138 -11.43 0.20 43.69
C GLY A 138 -11.56 0.19 42.16
N PRO A 139 -10.69 0.87 41.38
CA PRO A 139 -10.67 0.76 39.94
C PRO A 139 -10.31 -0.68 39.58
N GLN A 140 -11.30 -1.44 39.10
CA GLN A 140 -11.09 -2.79 38.60
C GLN A 140 -10.10 -2.69 37.42
N PRO A 141 -8.98 -3.45 37.39
CA PRO A 141 -8.19 -3.58 36.18
C PRO A 141 -9.15 -4.08 35.11
N GLY A 142 -9.36 -3.26 34.07
CA GLY A 142 -10.30 -3.55 33.01
C GLY A 142 -10.04 -4.96 32.51
N ARG A 143 -11.00 -5.87 32.76
CA ARG A 143 -11.03 -7.18 32.11
C ARG A 143 -11.10 -6.88 30.62
N THR A 144 -9.96 -6.95 29.93
CA THR A 144 -9.91 -7.24 28.51
C THR A 144 -10.61 -8.59 28.36
N GLN A 145 -11.91 -8.55 28.08
CA GLN A 145 -12.60 -9.72 27.58
C GLN A 145 -11.83 -10.15 26.33
N PRO A 146 -11.30 -11.39 26.27
CA PRO A 146 -10.81 -11.94 25.02
C PRO A 146 -11.94 -11.76 24.00
N LEU A 147 -11.66 -11.10 22.88
CA LEU A 147 -12.59 -11.04 21.76
C LEU A 147 -13.06 -12.47 21.50
N ALA A 148 -14.35 -12.72 21.71
CA ALA A 148 -14.93 -14.02 21.42
C ALA A 148 -14.58 -14.38 19.97
N PRO A 149 -14.10 -15.60 19.69
CA PRO A 149 -13.87 -16.01 18.32
C PRO A 149 -15.16 -15.80 17.55
N VAL A 150 -15.12 -15.00 16.47
CA VAL A 150 -16.24 -14.95 15.53
C VAL A 150 -16.44 -16.38 15.04
N PRO A 151 -17.61 -17.01 15.27
CA PRO A 151 -17.85 -18.37 14.83
C PRO A 151 -17.58 -18.44 13.33
N ALA A 152 -16.66 -19.31 12.91
CA ALA A 152 -16.49 -19.61 11.50
C ALA A 152 -17.84 -20.11 10.98
N ALA A 153 -18.37 -19.45 9.94
CA ALA A 153 -19.62 -19.88 9.35
C ALA A 153 -19.46 -21.33 8.86
N PRO A 154 -20.45 -22.22 9.07
CA PRO A 154 -20.39 -23.57 8.56
C PRO A 154 -20.13 -23.55 7.04
N VAL A 155 -19.28 -24.47 6.57
CA VAL A 155 -18.99 -24.64 5.15
C VAL A 155 -20.33 -24.89 4.42
N PRO A 156 -20.62 -24.17 3.33
CA PRO A 156 -21.88 -24.33 2.62
C PRO A 156 -22.06 -25.78 2.12
N ALA A 157 -23.31 -26.24 2.01
CA ALA A 157 -23.63 -27.60 1.57
C ALA A 157 -23.15 -27.92 0.14
N SER A 158 -22.83 -26.90 -0.66
CA SER A 158 -22.10 -27.01 -1.92
C SER A 158 -21.19 -25.78 -2.09
N PRO A 159 -20.00 -25.92 -2.71
CA PRO A 159 -19.10 -24.79 -2.92
C PRO A 159 -19.73 -23.72 -3.82
N LEU A 160 -19.49 -22.44 -3.50
CA LEU A 160 -19.93 -21.34 -4.36
C LEU A 160 -19.09 -21.27 -5.64
N LYS A 161 -19.73 -21.08 -6.79
CA LYS A 161 -19.01 -20.85 -8.05
C LYS A 161 -18.49 -19.42 -8.10
N VAL A 162 -17.18 -19.25 -8.03
CA VAL A 162 -16.52 -17.95 -8.03
C VAL A 162 -15.65 -17.81 -9.27
N ALA A 163 -15.88 -16.73 -10.01
CA ALA A 163 -15.05 -16.32 -11.13
C ALA A 163 -14.21 -15.09 -10.76
N ALA A 164 -12.96 -14.99 -11.26
CA ALA A 164 -12.18 -13.76 -11.13
C ALA A 164 -11.51 -13.31 -12.44
N ILE A 165 -11.46 -12.01 -12.67
CA ILE A 165 -10.55 -11.40 -13.66
C ILE A 165 -9.42 -10.67 -12.94
N LEU A 166 -8.18 -10.95 -13.35
CA LEU A 166 -6.98 -10.47 -12.68
C LEU A 166 -6.14 -9.59 -13.64
N PRO A 167 -5.57 -8.47 -13.17
CA PRO A 167 -4.86 -7.51 -14.03
C PRO A 167 -3.44 -7.94 -14.43
N SER A 168 -2.86 -8.90 -13.73
CA SER A 168 -1.48 -9.38 -13.95
C SER A 168 -1.42 -10.91 -13.79
N PRO A 169 -0.27 -11.56 -14.03
CA PRO A 169 -0.10 -12.99 -13.77
C PRO A 169 -0.41 -13.37 -12.31
N ALA A 170 -0.94 -14.57 -12.09
CA ALA A 170 -1.31 -15.12 -10.79
C ALA A 170 -0.12 -15.32 -9.83
N ASN A 171 1.10 -15.31 -10.36
CA ASN A 171 2.36 -15.49 -9.63
C ASN A 171 3.24 -14.22 -9.65
N ASP A 172 2.62 -13.04 -9.69
CA ASP A 172 3.31 -11.76 -9.80
C ASP A 172 4.07 -11.29 -8.54
N LEU A 173 4.03 -12.07 -7.46
CA LEU A 173 4.57 -11.73 -6.14
C LEU A 173 4.05 -10.37 -5.64
N SER A 174 2.80 -10.02 -5.98
CA SER A 174 2.21 -8.73 -5.65
C SER A 174 0.68 -8.81 -5.51
N TRP A 175 0.01 -7.76 -5.97
CA TRP A 175 -1.44 -7.54 -5.92
C TRP A 175 -2.25 -8.77 -6.35
N THR A 176 -1.98 -9.30 -7.55
CA THR A 176 -2.79 -10.40 -8.08
C THR A 176 -2.54 -11.69 -7.30
N GLN A 177 -1.28 -12.01 -6.99
CA GLN A 177 -0.96 -13.21 -6.23
C GLN A 177 -1.59 -13.21 -4.83
N ALA A 178 -1.69 -12.05 -4.18
CA ALA A 178 -2.34 -11.92 -2.87
C ALA A 178 -3.81 -12.36 -2.90
N LEU A 179 -4.61 -11.87 -3.86
CA LEU A 179 -6.00 -12.33 -4.03
C LEU A 179 -6.04 -13.79 -4.44
N HIS A 180 -5.24 -14.17 -5.44
CA HIS A 180 -5.28 -15.51 -6.03
C HIS A 180 -4.99 -16.60 -4.99
N ALA A 181 -3.94 -16.42 -4.17
CA ALA A 181 -3.61 -17.34 -3.09
C ALA A 181 -4.74 -17.46 -2.05
N GLY A 182 -5.42 -16.34 -1.76
CA GLY A 182 -6.57 -16.32 -0.86
C GLY A 182 -7.77 -17.11 -1.39
N LEU A 183 -8.11 -16.94 -2.68
CA LEU A 183 -9.18 -17.69 -3.33
C LEU A 183 -8.84 -19.18 -3.46
N GLN A 184 -7.59 -19.53 -3.79
CA GLN A 184 -7.14 -20.93 -3.80
C GLN A 184 -7.22 -21.57 -2.41
N GLN A 185 -7.02 -20.81 -1.34
CA GLN A 185 -7.21 -21.33 0.01
C GLN A 185 -8.69 -21.62 0.31
N LEU A 186 -9.59 -20.71 -0.04
CA LEU A 186 -11.03 -20.92 0.09
C LEU A 186 -11.53 -22.11 -0.73
N GLU A 187 -10.93 -22.34 -1.91
CA GLU A 187 -11.21 -23.51 -2.75
C GLU A 187 -10.74 -24.81 -2.10
N ARG A 188 -9.51 -24.86 -1.56
CA ARG A 188 -9.00 -26.02 -0.81
C ARG A 188 -9.85 -26.35 0.43
N GLU A 189 -10.46 -25.35 1.04
CA GLU A 189 -11.40 -25.50 2.15
C GLU A 189 -12.81 -25.94 1.71
N GLY A 190 -13.04 -26.15 0.41
CA GLY A 190 -14.33 -26.57 -0.15
C GLY A 190 -15.41 -25.48 -0.12
N ARG A 191 -15.02 -24.21 0.09
CA ARG A 191 -15.98 -23.10 0.20
C ARG A 191 -16.39 -22.54 -1.16
N ILE A 192 -15.48 -22.62 -2.14
CA ILE A 192 -15.70 -22.13 -3.50
C ILE A 192 -15.17 -23.13 -4.54
N GLU A 193 -15.76 -23.11 -5.72
CA GLU A 193 -15.17 -23.59 -6.98
C GLU A 193 -14.62 -22.37 -7.72
N TYR A 194 -13.33 -22.34 -8.04
CA TYR A 194 -12.66 -21.13 -8.50
C TYR A 194 -12.20 -21.22 -9.95
N ALA A 195 -12.67 -20.28 -10.78
CA ALA A 195 -12.19 -20.07 -12.14
C ALA A 195 -11.65 -18.65 -12.31
N PHE A 196 -10.60 -18.46 -13.12
CA PHE A 196 -10.06 -17.13 -13.36
C PHE A 196 -9.51 -16.92 -14.76
N THR A 197 -9.35 -15.65 -15.13
CA THR A 197 -8.54 -15.23 -16.27
C THR A 197 -7.59 -14.15 -15.79
N GLU A 198 -6.30 -14.38 -16.01
CA GLU A 198 -5.23 -13.46 -15.60
C GLU A 198 -4.76 -12.56 -16.75
N SER A 199 -3.94 -11.55 -16.41
CA SER A 199 -3.38 -10.59 -17.37
C SER A 199 -4.44 -9.92 -18.25
N VAL A 200 -5.57 -9.54 -17.66
CA VAL A 200 -6.68 -8.90 -18.36
C VAL A 200 -6.45 -7.39 -18.42
N GLU A 201 -6.16 -6.87 -19.61
CA GLU A 201 -6.06 -5.42 -19.80
C GLU A 201 -7.42 -4.73 -19.59
N PRO A 202 -7.45 -3.47 -19.10
CA PRO A 202 -8.70 -2.74 -18.86
C PRO A 202 -9.66 -2.73 -20.06
N ALA A 203 -9.12 -2.56 -21.28
CA ALA A 203 -9.90 -2.57 -22.52
C ALA A 203 -10.52 -3.95 -22.86
N ALA A 204 -10.01 -5.03 -22.29
CA ALA A 204 -10.56 -6.38 -22.45
C ALA A 204 -11.53 -6.78 -21.34
N ALA A 205 -11.58 -6.01 -20.23
CA ALA A 205 -12.31 -6.40 -19.02
C ALA A 205 -13.79 -6.67 -19.27
N GLU A 206 -14.51 -5.79 -19.98
CA GLU A 206 -15.95 -5.96 -20.25
C GLU A 206 -16.24 -7.28 -20.97
N ARG A 207 -15.48 -7.58 -22.02
CA ARG A 207 -15.63 -8.82 -22.79
C ARG A 207 -15.36 -10.06 -21.92
N VAL A 208 -14.32 -10.02 -21.09
CA VAL A 208 -13.96 -11.16 -20.23
C VAL A 208 -15.03 -11.35 -19.13
N LEU A 209 -15.50 -10.27 -18.51
CA LEU A 209 -16.57 -10.30 -17.51
C LEU A 209 -17.86 -10.89 -18.09
N ARG A 210 -18.28 -10.45 -19.28
CA ARG A 210 -19.47 -11.00 -19.95
C ARG A 210 -19.36 -12.51 -20.18
N ARG A 211 -18.20 -13.00 -20.62
CA ARG A 211 -17.97 -14.45 -20.78
C ARG A 211 -18.04 -15.23 -19.46
N PHE A 212 -17.70 -14.62 -18.32
CA PHE A 212 -17.91 -15.25 -17.02
C PHE A 212 -19.38 -15.20 -16.62
N ALA A 213 -20.05 -14.07 -16.85
CA ALA A 213 -21.47 -13.90 -16.57
C ALA A 213 -22.36 -14.92 -17.29
N GLU A 214 -22.08 -15.23 -18.56
CA GLU A 214 -22.78 -16.26 -19.36
C GLU A 214 -22.69 -17.67 -18.76
N ARG A 215 -21.75 -17.94 -17.84
CA ARG A 215 -21.63 -19.22 -17.12
C ARG A 215 -22.41 -19.24 -15.80
N HIS A 216 -23.10 -18.15 -15.46
CA HIS A 216 -23.89 -17.98 -14.25
C HIS A 216 -23.18 -18.42 -12.94
N PRO A 217 -21.96 -17.91 -12.65
CA PRO A 217 -21.33 -18.13 -11.35
C PRO A 217 -22.10 -17.39 -10.23
N ASP A 218 -21.94 -17.83 -8.99
CA ASP A 218 -22.56 -17.19 -7.83
C ASP A 218 -21.97 -15.80 -7.54
N LEU A 219 -20.70 -15.59 -7.90
CA LEU A 219 -19.95 -14.35 -7.73
C LEU A 219 -18.89 -14.16 -8.82
N ILE A 220 -18.77 -12.94 -9.34
CA ILE A 220 -17.69 -12.51 -10.24
C ILE A 220 -16.86 -11.41 -9.57
N ILE A 221 -15.54 -11.64 -9.44
CA ILE A 221 -14.58 -10.72 -8.84
C ILE A 221 -13.75 -10.03 -9.93
N ALA A 222 -13.77 -8.71 -9.95
CA ALA A 222 -12.94 -7.89 -10.83
C ALA A 222 -11.82 -7.22 -10.02
N HIS A 223 -10.59 -7.74 -10.13
CA HIS A 223 -9.50 -7.39 -9.23
C HIS A 223 -8.65 -6.19 -9.68
N SER A 224 -9.28 -5.07 -10.05
CA SER A 224 -8.57 -3.82 -10.33
C SER A 224 -9.48 -2.61 -10.19
N GLY A 225 -8.93 -1.50 -9.68
CA GLY A 225 -9.60 -0.20 -9.69
C GLY A 225 -9.89 0.32 -11.10
N THR A 226 -9.17 -0.16 -12.12
CA THR A 226 -9.38 0.21 -13.53
C THR A 226 -10.53 -0.56 -14.19
N TYR A 227 -11.20 -1.48 -13.49
CA TYR A 227 -12.30 -2.27 -14.05
C TYR A 227 -13.69 -1.73 -13.72
N LYS A 228 -13.80 -0.63 -12.96
CA LYS A 228 -15.08 -0.07 -12.49
C LYS A 228 -16.14 -0.03 -13.60
N ASP A 229 -15.85 0.69 -14.68
CA ASP A 229 -16.86 0.93 -15.73
C ASP A 229 -17.29 -0.38 -16.40
N ALA A 230 -16.35 -1.30 -16.64
CA ALA A 230 -16.65 -2.62 -17.20
C ALA A 230 -17.53 -3.47 -16.27
N VAL A 231 -17.26 -3.44 -14.96
CA VAL A 231 -18.07 -4.16 -13.96
C VAL A 231 -19.49 -3.61 -13.90
N PHE A 232 -19.65 -2.29 -13.83
CA PHE A 232 -20.98 -1.68 -13.71
C PHE A 232 -21.81 -1.88 -14.98
N THR A 233 -21.18 -1.78 -16.16
CA THR A 233 -21.83 -2.09 -17.44
C THR A 233 -22.32 -3.53 -17.48
N VAL A 234 -21.45 -4.51 -17.22
CA VAL A 234 -21.85 -5.93 -17.28
C VAL A 234 -22.86 -6.26 -16.19
N ALA A 235 -22.68 -5.76 -14.97
CA ALA A 235 -23.61 -6.03 -13.87
C ALA A 235 -25.03 -5.54 -14.14
N SER A 236 -25.20 -4.44 -14.87
CA SER A 236 -26.51 -3.95 -15.31
C SER A 236 -27.22 -4.88 -16.31
N GLN A 237 -26.45 -5.68 -17.06
CA GLN A 237 -26.94 -6.64 -18.05
C GLN A 237 -27.30 -8.00 -17.42
N PHE A 238 -26.76 -8.29 -16.24
CA PHE A 238 -26.95 -9.53 -15.48
C PHE A 238 -27.35 -9.22 -14.03
N PRO A 239 -28.55 -8.64 -13.80
CA PRO A 239 -28.99 -8.18 -12.48
C PRO A 239 -29.13 -9.30 -11.44
N GLU A 240 -29.24 -10.55 -11.87
CA GLU A 240 -29.31 -11.75 -11.04
C GLU A 240 -27.96 -12.21 -10.48
N LEU A 241 -26.85 -11.83 -11.14
CA LEU A 241 -25.50 -12.21 -10.75
C LEU A 241 -24.90 -11.20 -9.77
N LYS A 242 -23.96 -11.67 -8.94
CA LYS A 242 -23.28 -10.83 -7.95
C LYS A 242 -21.89 -10.49 -8.45
N PHE A 243 -21.50 -9.24 -8.31
CA PHE A 243 -20.19 -8.73 -8.72
C PHE A 243 -19.49 -8.09 -7.55
N ALA A 244 -18.17 -8.26 -7.48
CA ALA A 244 -17.30 -7.56 -6.54
C ALA A 244 -16.14 -6.93 -7.30
N TRP A 245 -15.80 -5.67 -7.02
CA TRP A 245 -14.66 -5.02 -7.65
C TRP A 245 -13.74 -4.38 -6.62
N SER A 246 -12.43 -4.41 -6.90
CA SER A 246 -11.44 -3.72 -6.08
C SER A 246 -11.58 -2.22 -6.30
N SER A 247 -12.06 -1.49 -5.31
CA SER A 247 -12.40 -0.08 -5.49
C SER A 247 -11.22 0.89 -5.33
N PHE A 248 -10.16 0.45 -4.65
CA PHE A 248 -8.92 1.20 -4.46
C PHE A 248 -9.15 2.62 -3.93
N GLY A 249 -10.00 2.72 -2.90
CA GLY A 249 -10.43 3.96 -2.25
C GLY A 249 -11.76 4.56 -2.74
N SER A 250 -12.37 4.05 -3.82
CA SER A 250 -13.77 4.38 -4.15
C SER A 250 -14.74 3.59 -3.27
N ARG A 251 -15.97 4.11 -3.09
CA ARG A 251 -17.06 3.42 -2.39
C ARG A 251 -18.24 3.12 -3.31
N ASP A 252 -18.04 3.23 -4.62
CA ASP A 252 -19.12 3.05 -5.58
C ASP A 252 -19.63 1.61 -5.58
N THR A 253 -20.94 1.47 -5.39
CA THR A 253 -21.67 0.20 -5.42
C THR A 253 -22.88 0.31 -6.35
N ALA A 254 -23.45 -0.82 -6.73
CA ALA A 254 -24.75 -0.93 -7.41
C ALA A 254 -25.55 -2.05 -6.72
N PRO A 255 -26.86 -2.25 -7.01
CA PRO A 255 -27.68 -3.25 -6.31
C PRO A 255 -27.03 -4.64 -6.20
N ASN A 256 -26.35 -5.08 -7.27
CA ASN A 256 -25.63 -6.35 -7.36
C ASN A 256 -24.10 -6.20 -7.49
N VAL A 257 -23.54 -5.00 -7.27
CA VAL A 257 -22.09 -4.72 -7.35
C VAL A 257 -21.57 -4.24 -6.00
N ALA A 258 -20.78 -5.09 -5.35
CA ALA A 258 -20.03 -4.75 -4.15
C ALA A 258 -18.68 -4.11 -4.51
N ALA A 259 -18.25 -3.16 -3.71
CA ALA A 259 -16.87 -2.67 -3.71
C ALA A 259 -16.13 -3.30 -2.54
N TYR A 260 -14.89 -3.73 -2.74
CA TYR A 260 -13.99 -4.08 -1.63
C TYR A 260 -12.72 -3.24 -1.71
N ASP A 261 -12.18 -2.90 -0.55
CA ASP A 261 -10.94 -2.14 -0.44
C ASP A 261 -9.97 -2.81 0.52
N THR A 262 -8.69 -2.53 0.29
CA THR A 262 -7.57 -3.11 1.03
C THR A 262 -6.84 -2.00 1.78
N PRO A 263 -6.90 -1.94 3.13
CA PRO A 263 -6.33 -0.85 3.93
C PRO A 263 -4.80 -0.95 4.05
N ILE A 264 -4.11 -0.94 2.91
CA ILE A 264 -2.66 -1.07 2.82
C ILE A 264 -1.96 0.16 3.41
N TRP A 265 -2.66 1.29 3.51
CA TRP A 265 -2.15 2.52 4.12
C TRP A 265 -1.74 2.31 5.59
N GLU A 266 -2.37 1.40 6.33
CA GLU A 266 -2.00 1.16 7.73
C GLU A 266 -0.65 0.47 7.85
N ALA A 267 -0.40 -0.52 6.99
CA ALA A 267 0.93 -1.10 6.82
C ALA A 267 1.94 -0.05 6.31
N SER A 268 1.52 0.84 5.42
CA SER A 268 2.35 1.91 4.85
C SER A 268 2.83 2.90 5.91
N TYR A 269 1.98 3.22 6.90
CA TYR A 269 2.35 4.05 8.04
C TYR A 269 3.49 3.43 8.84
N LEU A 270 3.38 2.14 9.16
CA LEU A 270 4.42 1.39 9.86
C LEU A 270 5.72 1.34 9.04
N ALA A 271 5.62 1.16 7.72
CA ALA A 271 6.76 1.23 6.82
C ALA A 271 7.41 2.62 6.83
N GLY A 272 6.61 3.69 6.95
CA GLY A 272 7.07 5.08 7.08
C GLY A 272 7.88 5.33 8.35
N GLU A 273 7.41 4.85 9.50
CA GLU A 273 8.17 4.94 10.76
C GLU A 273 9.54 4.25 10.65
N LEU A 274 9.57 3.06 10.04
CA LEU A 274 10.81 2.34 9.84
C LEU A 274 11.73 3.03 8.82
N ALA A 275 11.17 3.53 7.71
CA ALA A 275 11.90 4.30 6.71
C ALA A 275 12.57 5.54 7.32
N ALA A 276 11.86 6.26 8.18
CA ALA A 276 12.42 7.37 8.94
C ALA A 276 13.49 6.94 9.95
N SER A 277 13.51 5.70 10.40
CA SER A 277 14.58 5.22 11.28
C SER A 277 15.85 4.88 10.49
N VAL A 278 15.72 4.33 9.29
CA VAL A 278 16.86 3.83 8.49
C VAL A 278 17.45 4.83 7.50
N SER A 279 16.66 5.83 7.07
CA SER A 279 17.12 6.83 6.11
C SER A 279 18.25 7.68 6.70
N LYS A 280 19.38 7.70 6.01
CA LYS A 280 20.60 8.45 6.34
C LYS A 280 20.57 9.86 5.73
N THR A 281 19.95 10.01 4.55
CA THR A 281 19.88 11.30 3.85
C THR A 281 18.70 12.15 4.29
N GLY A 282 17.71 11.55 4.97
CA GLY A 282 16.44 12.21 5.27
C GLY A 282 15.58 12.47 4.03
N LYS A 283 15.88 11.83 2.90
CA LYS A 283 15.10 11.95 1.66
C LYS A 283 14.37 10.65 1.38
N LEU A 284 13.05 10.68 1.46
CA LEU A 284 12.20 9.54 1.13
C LEU A 284 11.62 9.69 -0.28
N GLY A 285 11.25 8.58 -0.90
CA GLY A 285 10.64 8.56 -2.21
C GLY A 285 9.41 7.68 -2.29
N PHE A 286 8.58 7.93 -3.28
CA PHE A 286 7.43 7.12 -3.60
C PHE A 286 7.28 6.95 -5.11
N VAL A 287 7.14 5.71 -5.55
CA VAL A 287 6.91 5.37 -6.97
C VAL A 287 5.54 4.69 -7.09
N GLY A 288 4.55 5.45 -7.57
CA GLY A 288 3.18 4.98 -7.76
C GLY A 288 2.87 4.66 -9.21
N GLY A 289 1.90 3.77 -9.45
CA GLY A 289 1.43 3.47 -10.80
C GLY A 289 0.56 4.59 -11.34
N LEU A 290 -0.65 4.71 -10.80
CA LEU A 290 -1.61 5.78 -11.09
C LEU A 290 -1.87 6.61 -9.83
N ALA A 291 -2.20 7.88 -9.99
CA ALA A 291 -2.52 8.79 -8.88
C ALA A 291 -3.96 8.60 -8.35
N LEU A 292 -4.37 7.35 -8.18
CA LEU A 292 -5.67 6.96 -7.62
C LEU A 292 -5.71 7.23 -6.11
N PRO A 293 -6.93 7.41 -5.53
CA PRO A 293 -7.13 7.60 -4.09
C PRO A 293 -6.34 6.61 -3.22
N GLY A 294 -6.37 5.31 -3.52
CA GLY A 294 -5.63 4.30 -2.76
C GLY A 294 -4.10 4.51 -2.76
N CYS A 295 -3.49 4.87 -3.89
CA CYS A 295 -2.05 5.16 -3.93
C CYS A 295 -1.70 6.43 -3.15
N ARG A 296 -2.57 7.44 -3.19
CA ARG A 296 -2.41 8.67 -2.40
C ARG A 296 -2.51 8.38 -0.90
N ALA A 297 -3.45 7.53 -0.48
CA ALA A 297 -3.56 7.08 0.91
C ALA A 297 -2.30 6.33 1.37
N ILE A 298 -1.72 5.46 0.54
CA ILE A 298 -0.46 4.77 0.85
C ILE A 298 0.70 5.77 1.01
N LEU A 299 0.85 6.72 0.09
CA LEU A 299 1.87 7.78 0.16
C LEU A 299 1.70 8.66 1.41
N ASN A 300 0.48 9.13 1.64
CA ASN A 300 0.19 10.03 2.76
C ASN A 300 0.41 9.33 4.10
N ALA A 301 0.00 8.06 4.23
CA ALA A 301 0.29 7.28 5.42
C ALA A 301 1.79 7.02 5.62
N PHE A 302 2.53 6.73 4.54
CA PHE A 302 3.99 6.58 4.58
C PHE A 302 4.67 7.87 5.09
N ARG A 303 4.24 9.03 4.58
CA ARG A 303 4.70 10.35 5.06
C ARG A 303 4.37 10.56 6.53
N SER A 304 3.12 10.34 6.93
CA SER A 304 2.69 10.53 8.33
C SER A 304 3.44 9.61 9.30
N GLY A 305 3.70 8.37 8.91
CA GLY A 305 4.52 7.44 9.70
C GLY A 305 5.96 7.93 9.82
N ALA A 306 6.55 8.40 8.72
CA ALA A 306 7.89 8.99 8.75
C ALA A 306 7.97 10.22 9.67
N GLN A 307 7.00 11.11 9.55
CA GLN A 307 6.89 12.36 10.31
C GLN A 307 6.65 12.13 11.80
N ARG A 308 6.02 11.03 12.19
CA ARG A 308 5.90 10.65 13.61
C ARG A 308 7.26 10.40 14.26
N ARG A 309 8.25 9.94 13.50
CA ARG A 309 9.62 9.71 13.99
C ARG A 309 10.51 10.93 13.78
N ARG A 310 10.39 11.58 12.62
CA ARG A 310 11.17 12.74 12.21
C ARG A 310 10.25 13.75 11.50
N PRO A 311 9.69 14.74 12.23
CA PRO A 311 8.64 15.63 11.72
C PRO A 311 9.00 16.42 10.45
N GLU A 312 10.29 16.61 10.19
CA GLU A 312 10.82 17.32 9.03
C GLU A 312 10.85 16.49 7.75
N LEU A 313 10.68 15.17 7.83
CA LEU A 313 10.75 14.31 6.65
C LEU A 313 9.54 14.48 5.73
N ASP A 314 9.82 14.40 4.44
CA ASP A 314 8.81 14.27 3.40
C ASP A 314 9.27 13.24 2.34
N ALA A 315 8.32 12.72 1.58
CA ALA A 315 8.53 11.79 0.48
C ALA A 315 8.26 12.46 -0.87
N VAL A 316 9.22 12.39 -1.79
CA VAL A 316 9.04 12.86 -3.16
C VAL A 316 8.32 11.77 -3.96
N ALA A 317 7.15 12.10 -4.50
CA ALA A 317 6.33 11.15 -5.24
C ALA A 317 6.46 11.34 -6.76
N VAL A 318 6.56 10.21 -7.48
CA VAL A 318 6.47 10.15 -8.93
C VAL A 318 5.47 9.08 -9.32
N TYR A 319 4.72 9.32 -10.41
CA TYR A 319 3.73 8.38 -10.93
C TYR A 319 4.11 7.91 -12.33
N VAL A 320 4.09 6.60 -12.53
CA VAL A 320 4.48 5.94 -13.79
C VAL A 320 3.46 6.19 -14.90
N GLY A 321 2.17 6.32 -14.53
CA GLY A 321 1.06 6.35 -15.47
C GLY A 321 0.58 4.95 -15.90
N SER A 322 1.06 3.90 -15.22
CA SER A 322 0.72 2.50 -15.48
C SER A 322 1.00 1.64 -14.24
N PHE A 323 0.20 0.59 -14.02
CA PHE A 323 0.44 -0.39 -12.97
C PHE A 323 1.38 -1.53 -13.38
N VAL A 324 1.77 -1.62 -14.65
CA VAL A 324 2.52 -2.78 -15.19
C VAL A 324 3.82 -2.40 -15.90
N ASP A 325 4.08 -1.11 -16.13
CA ASP A 325 5.30 -0.64 -16.80
C ASP A 325 6.51 -0.61 -15.84
N ILE A 326 7.24 -1.73 -15.80
CA ILE A 326 8.41 -1.96 -14.95
C ILE A 326 9.60 -1.09 -15.40
N ALA A 327 9.82 -0.95 -16.71
CA ALA A 327 10.98 -0.25 -17.25
C ALA A 327 10.91 1.25 -16.93
N LYS A 328 9.74 1.87 -17.12
CA LYS A 328 9.52 3.27 -16.76
C LYS A 328 9.56 3.48 -15.25
N ALA A 329 9.01 2.56 -14.46
CA ALA A 329 9.13 2.58 -13.00
C ALA A 329 10.59 2.59 -12.53
N LYS A 330 11.42 1.71 -13.09
CA LYS A 330 12.85 1.65 -12.78
C LYS A 330 13.55 2.97 -13.10
N ALA A 331 13.33 3.53 -14.29
CA ALA A 331 13.95 4.79 -14.69
C ALA A 331 13.59 5.95 -13.75
N LEU A 332 12.32 6.04 -13.32
CA LEU A 332 11.87 7.04 -12.36
C LEU A 332 12.46 6.83 -10.96
N ALA A 333 12.56 5.57 -10.51
CA ALA A 333 13.15 5.21 -9.23
C ALA A 333 14.66 5.51 -9.17
N LEU A 334 15.39 5.18 -10.25
CA LEU A 334 16.80 5.56 -10.40
C LEU A 334 16.97 7.07 -10.30
N SER A 335 16.09 7.84 -10.96
CA SER A 335 16.11 9.31 -10.90
C SER A 335 15.88 9.85 -9.47
N LEU A 336 15.03 9.21 -8.66
CA LEU A 336 14.86 9.57 -7.25
C LEU A 336 16.11 9.26 -6.44
N ALA A 337 16.67 8.07 -6.60
CA ALA A 337 17.88 7.64 -5.91
C ALA A 337 19.08 8.56 -6.25
N ASP A 338 19.23 8.94 -7.52
CA ASP A 338 20.27 9.87 -7.99
C ASP A 338 20.12 11.29 -7.40
N ARG A 339 18.91 11.67 -6.96
CA ARG A 339 18.67 12.91 -6.19
C ARG A 339 18.87 12.76 -4.67
N GLY A 340 19.35 11.59 -4.23
CA GLY A 340 19.69 11.28 -2.85
C GLY A 340 18.56 10.65 -2.03
N VAL A 341 17.47 10.20 -2.65
CA VAL A 341 16.47 9.37 -1.96
C VAL A 341 17.10 8.03 -1.59
N ASP A 342 17.01 7.63 -0.32
CA ASP A 342 17.63 6.40 0.18
C ASP A 342 16.65 5.37 0.75
N VAL A 343 15.36 5.71 0.82
CA VAL A 343 14.27 4.76 1.10
C VAL A 343 13.06 5.09 0.22
N MET A 344 12.56 4.11 -0.52
CA MET A 344 11.40 4.27 -1.41
C MET A 344 10.24 3.37 -1.02
N SER A 345 9.02 3.92 -0.96
CA SER A 345 7.78 3.15 -0.93
C SER A 345 7.12 3.11 -2.31
N THR A 346 6.20 2.17 -2.54
CA THR A 346 5.67 1.89 -3.88
C THR A 346 4.17 1.64 -3.85
N CYS A 347 3.52 1.85 -5.00
CA CYS A 347 2.12 1.49 -5.20
C CYS A 347 1.88 0.97 -6.62
N GLY A 348 1.59 -0.32 -6.74
CA GLY A 348 1.36 -1.00 -8.02
C GLY A 348 2.46 -2.01 -8.35
N ASN A 349 2.10 -3.05 -9.11
CA ASN A 349 2.98 -4.20 -9.41
C ASN A 349 4.25 -3.78 -10.19
N GLY A 350 4.08 -3.18 -11.37
CA GLY A 350 5.17 -2.64 -12.18
C GLY A 350 6.03 -1.59 -11.44
N PRO A 351 5.41 -0.57 -10.81
CA PRO A 351 6.09 0.35 -9.90
C PRO A 351 6.98 -0.35 -8.87
N ALA A 352 6.44 -1.30 -8.11
CA ALA A 352 7.19 -2.01 -7.08
C ALA A 352 8.39 -2.78 -7.64
N ARG A 353 8.19 -3.59 -8.69
CA ARG A 353 9.27 -4.38 -9.31
C ARG A 353 10.38 -3.49 -9.88
N GLY A 354 10.01 -2.43 -10.61
CA GLY A 354 10.98 -1.49 -11.18
C GLY A 354 11.76 -0.74 -10.11
N THR A 355 11.10 -0.31 -9.03
CA THR A 355 11.78 0.34 -7.89
C THR A 355 12.70 -0.62 -7.16
N ILE A 356 12.34 -1.90 -7.01
CA ILE A 356 13.21 -2.92 -6.42
C ILE A 356 14.49 -3.10 -7.25
N GLU A 357 14.38 -3.17 -8.58
CA GLU A 357 15.56 -3.23 -9.45
C GLU A 357 16.45 -1.99 -9.30
N ALA A 358 15.86 -0.79 -9.26
CA ALA A 358 16.61 0.45 -9.05
C ALA A 358 17.28 0.51 -7.67
N ALA A 359 16.60 0.01 -6.64
CA ALA A 359 17.11 -0.03 -5.27
C ALA A 359 18.35 -0.92 -5.15
N ARG A 360 18.36 -2.09 -5.83
CA ARG A 360 19.55 -2.94 -5.95
C ARG A 360 20.71 -2.23 -6.63
N GLU A 361 20.43 -1.53 -7.72
CA GLU A 361 21.46 -0.85 -8.52
C GLU A 361 22.10 0.32 -7.76
N ARG A 362 21.30 1.07 -7.00
CA ARG A 362 21.75 2.23 -6.23
C ARG A 362 22.06 1.94 -4.77
N LYS A 363 21.87 0.68 -4.34
CA LYS A 363 22.11 0.21 -2.97
C LYS A 363 21.34 1.03 -1.92
N VAL A 364 20.08 1.33 -2.24
CA VAL A 364 19.14 2.05 -1.36
C VAL A 364 18.03 1.09 -0.90
N TRP A 365 17.23 1.50 0.08
CA TRP A 365 16.14 0.67 0.60
C TRP A 365 14.86 0.86 -0.20
N VAL A 366 14.06 -0.20 -0.27
CA VAL A 366 12.72 -0.19 -0.86
C VAL A 366 11.72 -0.97 0.00
N ILE A 367 10.47 -0.53 0.00
CA ILE A 367 9.33 -1.23 0.59
C ILE A 367 8.59 -2.00 -0.52
N GLY A 368 8.43 -3.30 -0.33
CA GLY A 368 7.66 -4.18 -1.21
C GLY A 368 6.15 -3.91 -1.16
N TYR A 369 5.41 -4.37 -2.17
CA TYR A 369 4.00 -4.03 -2.38
C TYR A 369 3.08 -5.25 -2.44
N VAL A 370 2.17 -5.32 -1.47
CA VAL A 370 0.99 -6.20 -1.30
C VAL A 370 1.26 -7.68 -1.10
N TYR A 371 2.47 -8.14 -1.38
CA TYR A 371 2.94 -9.49 -1.10
C TYR A 371 4.40 -9.43 -0.62
N ASP A 372 4.91 -10.53 -0.06
CA ASP A 372 6.32 -10.59 0.34
C ASP A 372 7.24 -10.61 -0.89
N MET A 373 7.86 -9.46 -1.15
CA MET A 373 8.79 -9.25 -2.26
C MET A 373 10.26 -9.41 -1.87
N THR A 374 10.56 -9.87 -0.65
CA THR A 374 11.92 -9.98 -0.12
C THR A 374 12.86 -10.76 -1.04
N SER A 375 12.38 -11.83 -1.68
CA SER A 375 13.17 -12.67 -2.58
C SER A 375 13.71 -11.94 -3.82
N LEU A 376 13.12 -10.81 -4.22
CA LEU A 376 13.54 -10.05 -5.40
C LEU A 376 14.83 -9.24 -5.15
N ALA A 377 15.05 -8.82 -3.90
CA ALA A 377 16.24 -8.09 -3.47
C ALA A 377 16.43 -8.19 -1.94
N PRO A 378 16.89 -9.33 -1.41
CA PRO A 378 16.92 -9.57 0.04
C PRO A 378 17.77 -8.57 0.83
N ASP A 379 18.77 -7.96 0.18
CA ASP A 379 19.65 -6.96 0.81
C ASP A 379 19.12 -5.53 0.71
N HIS A 380 18.04 -5.29 -0.03
CA HIS A 380 17.52 -3.94 -0.34
C HIS A 380 16.02 -3.77 -0.10
N VAL A 381 15.25 -4.86 -0.01
CA VAL A 381 13.86 -4.82 0.49
C VAL A 381 13.92 -4.72 2.01
N LEU A 382 13.48 -3.60 2.57
CA LEU A 382 13.42 -3.39 4.01
C LEU A 382 12.31 -4.23 4.67
N GLY A 383 11.25 -4.44 3.92
CA GLY A 383 10.06 -5.18 4.27
C GLY A 383 9.00 -4.95 3.21
N SER A 384 7.86 -5.64 3.33
CA SER A 384 6.78 -5.55 2.36
C SER A 384 5.47 -5.15 3.04
N LEU A 385 4.69 -4.31 2.37
CA LEU A 385 3.27 -4.19 2.67
C LEU A 385 2.62 -5.50 2.24
N VAL A 386 1.92 -6.21 3.12
CA VAL A 386 1.33 -7.52 2.82
C VAL A 386 -0.17 -7.46 3.08
N TRP A 387 -0.94 -8.00 2.14
CA TRP A 387 -2.37 -8.20 2.27
C TRP A 387 -2.71 -9.70 2.32
N ASP A 388 -3.44 -10.10 3.35
CA ASP A 388 -4.03 -11.43 3.48
C ASP A 388 -5.32 -11.49 2.65
N GLY A 389 -5.20 -11.94 1.40
CA GLY A 389 -6.34 -12.07 0.48
C GLY A 389 -7.38 -13.10 0.96
N TYR A 390 -6.98 -14.11 1.74
CA TYR A 390 -7.91 -15.08 2.31
C TYR A 390 -8.84 -14.39 3.31
N ARG A 391 -8.28 -13.71 4.31
CA ARG A 391 -9.08 -12.97 5.31
C ARG A 391 -9.84 -11.82 4.66
N GLY A 392 -9.22 -11.12 3.72
CA GLY A 392 -9.81 -10.00 3.00
C GLY A 392 -11.06 -10.38 2.21
N MET A 393 -11.11 -11.58 1.64
CA MET A 393 -12.27 -12.05 0.87
C MET A 393 -13.28 -12.84 1.70
N ARG A 394 -12.90 -13.33 2.88
CA ARG A 394 -13.73 -14.24 3.68
C ARG A 394 -15.12 -13.67 3.97
N GLN A 395 -15.22 -12.42 4.45
CA GLN A 395 -16.52 -11.83 4.77
C GLN A 395 -17.43 -11.72 3.54
N LEU A 396 -16.87 -11.32 2.40
CA LEU A 396 -17.60 -11.18 1.15
C LEU A 396 -18.16 -12.53 0.68
N ILE A 397 -17.33 -13.57 0.71
CA ILE A 397 -17.72 -14.94 0.35
C ILE A 397 -18.78 -15.48 1.32
N ASP A 398 -18.62 -15.22 2.62
CA ASP A 398 -19.58 -15.63 3.64
C ASP A 398 -20.96 -14.98 3.42
N ASP A 399 -20.99 -13.71 3.01
CA ASP A 399 -22.23 -12.99 2.73
C ASP A 399 -22.92 -13.51 1.47
N VAL A 400 -22.17 -13.94 0.45
CA VAL A 400 -22.74 -14.65 -0.70
C VAL A 400 -23.35 -15.99 -0.27
N ALA A 401 -22.62 -16.78 0.53
CA ALA A 401 -23.07 -18.10 0.99
C ALA A 401 -24.35 -18.03 1.84
N ARG A 402 -24.49 -16.98 2.65
CA ARG A 402 -25.67 -16.75 3.51
C ARG A 402 -26.84 -16.06 2.80
N GLY A 403 -26.67 -15.64 1.55
CA GLY A 403 -27.68 -14.84 0.84
C GLY A 403 -27.81 -13.40 1.39
N THR A 404 -26.87 -12.93 2.20
CA THR A 404 -26.84 -11.57 2.78
C THR A 404 -25.98 -10.59 2.00
N PHE A 405 -25.53 -10.98 0.80
CA PHE A 405 -24.77 -10.13 -0.09
C PHE A 405 -25.59 -8.95 -0.64
N LEU A 406 -26.90 -9.14 -0.85
CA LEU A 406 -27.81 -8.12 -1.38
C LEU A 406 -28.53 -7.37 -0.23
N PRO A 407 -28.73 -6.04 -0.34
CA PRO A 407 -28.14 -5.16 -1.34
C PRO A 407 -26.61 -5.10 -1.22
N ALA A 408 -25.92 -5.07 -2.37
CA ALA A 408 -24.46 -5.07 -2.35
C ALA A 408 -23.92 -3.84 -1.62
N LYS A 409 -22.83 -4.06 -0.90
CA LYS A 409 -22.25 -3.08 0.02
C LYS A 409 -20.76 -2.90 -0.21
N TYR A 410 -20.21 -1.90 0.47
CA TYR A 410 -18.79 -1.66 0.54
C TYR A 410 -18.15 -2.51 1.65
N TYR A 411 -17.18 -3.33 1.30
CA TYR A 411 -16.37 -4.13 2.22
C TYR A 411 -15.06 -3.38 2.50
N ALA A 412 -14.92 -2.88 3.72
CA ALA A 412 -13.68 -2.27 4.20
C ALA A 412 -13.01 -3.24 5.18
N ALA A 413 -11.90 -3.85 4.78
CA ALA A 413 -11.01 -4.46 5.77
C ALA A 413 -10.43 -3.34 6.65
N THR A 414 -10.17 -3.64 7.93
CA THR A 414 -9.42 -2.74 8.84
C THR A 414 -8.22 -3.48 9.42
N SER A 415 -7.13 -2.78 9.76
CA SER A 415 -5.92 -3.36 10.38
C SER A 415 -6.19 -4.10 11.68
N ARG A 416 -7.30 -3.81 12.37
CA ARG A 416 -7.71 -4.52 13.60
C ARG A 416 -7.87 -6.02 13.39
N GLU A 417 -8.20 -6.44 12.18
CA GLU A 417 -8.35 -7.85 11.81
C GLU A 417 -7.02 -8.47 11.30
N ALA A 418 -5.94 -7.69 11.32
CA ALA A 418 -4.62 -8.02 10.79
C ALA A 418 -4.65 -8.48 9.31
N ILE A 419 -5.61 -7.96 8.54
CA ILE A 419 -5.75 -8.26 7.10
C ILE A 419 -4.61 -7.63 6.30
N THR A 420 -4.11 -6.47 6.74
CA THR A 420 -2.91 -5.86 6.19
C THR A 420 -1.84 -5.75 7.26
N THR A 421 -0.60 -6.02 6.89
CA THR A 421 0.55 -5.94 7.79
C THR A 421 1.76 -5.38 7.05
N PHE A 422 2.67 -4.75 7.76
CA PHE A 422 4.00 -4.51 7.25
C PHE A 422 4.88 -5.67 7.68
N GLN A 423 5.27 -6.55 6.78
CA GLN A 423 6.15 -7.67 7.07
C GLN A 423 7.61 -7.21 6.95
N LEU A 424 8.34 -7.23 8.06
CA LEU A 424 9.75 -6.87 8.08
C LEU A 424 10.58 -7.97 7.41
N ASN A 425 11.54 -7.57 6.57
CA ASN A 425 12.54 -8.51 6.06
C ASN A 425 13.55 -8.84 7.16
N ALA A 426 13.65 -10.12 7.55
CA ALA A 426 14.61 -10.58 8.54
C ALA A 426 16.06 -10.27 8.15
N ALA A 427 16.40 -10.34 6.86
CA ALA A 427 17.75 -10.03 6.37
C ALA A 427 18.11 -8.54 6.50
N ALA A 428 17.12 -7.65 6.62
CA ALA A 428 17.35 -6.23 6.84
C ALA A 428 17.63 -5.90 8.32
N MET A 429 17.29 -6.79 9.27
CA MET A 429 17.40 -6.53 10.72
C MET A 429 18.79 -6.09 11.17
N PRO A 430 19.91 -6.68 10.70
CA PRO A 430 21.25 -6.24 11.11
C PRO A 430 21.59 -4.81 10.69
N ALA A 431 20.91 -4.26 9.68
CA ALA A 431 21.12 -2.89 9.20
C ALA A 431 20.23 -1.85 9.90
N LEU A 432 19.29 -2.28 10.76
CA LEU A 432 18.37 -1.39 11.46
C LEU A 432 19.03 -0.76 12.69
N PRO A 433 18.76 0.53 13.00
CA PRO A 433 19.19 1.14 14.25
C PRO A 433 18.61 0.42 15.48
N LEU A 434 19.34 0.48 16.60
CA LEU A 434 18.85 0.03 17.90
C LEU A 434 17.51 0.69 18.23
N GLY A 435 16.53 -0.12 18.60
CA GLY A 435 15.18 0.35 18.96
C GLY A 435 14.23 0.58 17.78
N ALA A 436 14.68 0.53 16.52
CA ALA A 436 13.79 0.68 15.35
C ALA A 436 12.71 -0.41 15.32
N VAL A 437 13.10 -1.67 15.55
CA VAL A 437 12.18 -2.82 15.62
C VAL A 437 11.24 -2.70 16.83
N GLN A 438 11.77 -2.34 18.01
CA GLN A 438 10.93 -2.15 19.21
C GLN A 438 9.90 -1.04 19.00
N GLY A 439 10.31 0.05 18.32
CA GLY A 439 9.43 1.12 17.93
C GLY A 439 8.31 0.65 16.99
N LEU A 440 8.65 -0.14 15.98
CA LEU A 440 7.69 -0.73 15.05
C LEU A 440 6.68 -1.64 15.76
N GLU A 441 7.15 -2.51 16.66
CA GLU A 441 6.25 -3.41 17.42
C GLU A 441 5.33 -2.64 18.37
N ARG A 442 5.81 -1.55 18.97
CA ARG A 442 4.98 -0.66 19.77
C ARG A 442 3.84 -0.07 18.94
N SER A 443 4.15 0.52 17.79
CA SER A 443 3.13 1.10 16.90
C SER A 443 2.14 0.05 16.40
N ARG A 444 2.60 -1.19 16.11
CA ARG A 444 1.69 -2.32 15.81
C ARG A 444 0.74 -2.65 16.96
N GLN A 445 1.23 -2.63 18.19
CA GLN A 445 0.39 -2.86 19.37
C GLN A 445 -0.63 -1.74 19.54
N GLU A 446 -0.22 -0.49 19.41
CA GLU A 446 -1.12 0.68 19.50
C GLU A 446 -2.22 0.63 18.42
N LEU A 447 -1.93 0.16 17.21
CA LEU A 447 -2.93 -0.06 16.16
C LEU A 447 -3.96 -1.14 16.54
N ARG A 448 -3.49 -2.27 17.09
CA ARG A 448 -4.36 -3.37 17.53
C ARG A 448 -5.27 -2.92 18.67
N GLU A 449 -4.75 -2.16 19.62
CA GLU A 449 -5.51 -1.61 20.76
C GLU A 449 -6.40 -0.43 20.33
N GLY A 450 -6.16 0.15 19.15
CA GLY A 450 -6.88 1.30 18.63
C GLY A 450 -6.51 2.64 19.30
N THR A 451 -5.41 2.67 20.06
CA THR A 451 -4.82 3.87 20.67
C THR A 451 -4.06 4.70 19.64
N LEU A 452 -3.53 4.06 18.59
CA LEU A 452 -3.05 4.74 17.38
C LEU A 452 -4.13 4.65 16.30
N ARG A 453 -4.53 5.82 15.77
CA ARG A 453 -5.39 5.93 14.59
C ARG A 453 -4.62 6.59 13.48
N ILE A 454 -4.54 5.94 12.33
CA ILE A 454 -3.79 6.45 11.19
C ILE A 454 -4.67 7.47 10.45
N PRO A 455 -4.21 8.72 10.27
CA PRO A 455 -4.92 9.69 9.47
C PRO A 455 -4.95 9.21 8.02
N ILE A 456 -6.15 9.02 7.47
CA ILE A 456 -6.33 8.62 6.08
C ILE A 456 -6.58 9.88 5.25
N SER A 457 -5.70 10.14 4.29
CA SER A 457 -5.90 11.17 3.27
C SER A 457 -5.84 10.55 1.89
N PHE A 458 -6.93 10.66 1.15
CA PHE A 458 -7.05 10.22 -0.24
C PHE A 458 -6.66 11.30 -1.26
N GLN A 459 -6.35 12.52 -0.79
CA GLN A 459 -5.99 13.68 -1.60
C GLN A 459 -4.52 13.70 -2.02
#